data_AF-A0A960Y8Q5-F1
#
_entry.id   AF-A0A960Y8Q5-F1
#
_cell.length_a   1.000
_cell.length_b   1.000
_cell.length_c   1.000
_cell.angle_alpha   90.00
_cell.angle_beta   90.00
_cell.angle_gamma   90.00
#
_symmetry.space_group_name_H-M   'P 1'
#
loop_
_entity.id
_entity.type
_entity.pdbx_description
1 polymer ?
#
loop_
_entity_poly.entity_id
_entity_poly.type
_entity_poly.pdbx_seq_one_letter_code
_entity_poly.pdbx_strand_id
1 'polypeptide(L)' 'GFLVRTRADSCCDEAIANDHTRAEKALASGAHFISTDFPELTDDYDYTFSIPGGTPSRCNPIHAPNECTAYDVEHGVSE' A
#
# COMPACT_ATOMS: atom_id res chain seq x y z
N GLY A 1 10.74 -0.86 16.10
CA GLY A 1 9.86 -0.04 15.23
C GLY A 1 8.46 -0.65 15.21
N PHE A 2 7.56 -0.07 14.42
CA PHE A 2 6.23 -0.63 14.19
C PHE A 2 6.04 -0.91 12.71
N LEU A 3 5.35 -2.01 12.41
CA LEU A 3 4.87 -2.27 11.07
C LEU A 3 3.39 -1.89 10.99
N VAL A 4 3.09 -0.96 10.09
CA VAL A 4 1.72 -0.48 9.87
C VAL A 4 1.17 -1.11 8.59
N ARG A 5 0.10 -1.89 8.74
CA ARG A 5 -0.67 -2.49 7.64
C ARG A 5 -2.12 -2.01 7.70
N THR A 6 -2.70 -1.69 6.55
CA THR A 6 -4.15 -1.44 6.41
C THR A 6 -4.67 -1.96 5.07
N ARG A 7 -5.91 -1.64 4.70
CA ARG A 7 -6.55 -2.08 3.45
C ARG A 7 -6.74 -0.96 2.43
N ALA A 8 -6.66 -1.29 1.14
CA ALA A 8 -7.01 -0.41 0.03
C ALA A 8 -8.53 -0.23 -0.08
N ASP A 9 -9.28 -1.25 0.30
CA ASP A 9 -10.72 -1.41 0.10
C ASP A 9 -11.40 -2.02 1.33
N SER A 10 -12.73 -1.97 1.33
CA SER A 10 -13.59 -2.64 2.28
C SER A 10 -14.75 -3.30 1.56
N CYS A 11 -14.66 -4.63 1.40
CA CYS A 11 -15.60 -5.41 0.61
C CYS A 11 -15.52 -5.02 -0.86
N CYS A 12 -16.50 -4.27 -1.38
CA CYS A 12 -16.56 -3.92 -2.80
C CYS A 12 -16.85 -2.44 -3.07
N ASP A 13 -17.04 -1.60 -2.05
CA ASP A 13 -17.51 -0.22 -2.24
C ASP A 13 -16.53 0.59 -3.10
N GLU A 14 -15.24 0.53 -2.78
CA GLU A 14 -14.18 1.18 -3.55
C GLU A 14 -14.05 0.61 -4.96
N ALA A 15 -14.22 -0.71 -5.13
CA ALA A 15 -14.12 -1.35 -6.44
C ALA A 15 -15.33 -1.03 -7.35
N ILE A 16 -16.54 -0.97 -6.80
CA ILE A 16 -17.77 -0.57 -7.51
C ILE A 16 -17.68 0.90 -7.95
N ALA A 17 -17.16 1.77 -7.08
CA ALA A 17 -17.00 3.20 -7.38
C ALA A 17 -15.75 3.52 -8.21
N ASN A 18 -14.84 2.54 -8.38
CA ASN A 18 -13.47 2.74 -8.87
C ASN A 18 -12.75 3.89 -8.14
N ASP A 19 -12.83 3.90 -6.80
CA ASP A 19 -12.32 4.96 -5.93
C ASP A 19 -11.08 4.52 -5.14
N HIS A 20 -9.91 5.05 -5.51
CA HIS A 20 -8.64 4.77 -4.83
C HIS A 20 -8.37 5.65 -3.61
N THR A 21 -9.26 6.59 -3.26
CA THR A 21 -9.06 7.58 -2.19
C THR A 21 -8.69 6.92 -0.86
N ARG A 22 -9.26 5.76 -0.55
CA ARG A 22 -8.93 5.01 0.68
C ARG A 22 -7.50 4.47 0.66
N ALA A 23 -7.09 3.88 -0.44
CA ALA A 23 -5.73 3.35 -0.62
C ALA A 23 -4.69 4.47 -0.56
N GLU A 24 -4.98 5.63 -1.15
CA GLU A 24 -4.13 6.83 -1.06
C GLU A 24 -4.01 7.36 0.37
N LYS A 25 -5.14 7.45 1.09
CA LYS A 25 -5.15 7.85 2.52
C LYS A 25 -4.40 6.86 3.39
N ALA A 26 -4.52 5.56 3.12
CA ALA A 26 -3.76 4.51 3.78
C ALA A 26 -2.24 4.73 3.61
N LEU A 27 -1.78 4.99 2.39
CA LEU A 27 -0.37 5.31 2.13
C LEU A 27 0.07 6.59 2.85
N ALA A 28 -0.73 7.66 2.76
CA ALA A 28 -0.44 8.93 3.41
C ALA A 28 -0.36 8.81 4.94
N SER A 29 -1.14 7.91 5.54
CA SER A 29 -1.17 7.67 6.99
C SER A 29 0.05 6.93 7.54
N GLY A 30 0.98 6.48 6.70
CA GLY A 30 2.18 5.77 7.15
C GLY A 30 2.16 4.25 6.96
N ALA A 31 1.23 3.72 6.17
CA ALA A 31 1.21 2.28 5.88
C ALA A 31 2.48 1.85 5.13
N HIS A 32 3.09 0.77 5.61
CA HIS A 32 4.20 0.09 4.93
C HIS A 32 3.66 -0.95 3.93
N PHE A 33 2.56 -1.60 4.32
CA PHE A 33 1.85 -2.61 3.53
C PHE A 33 0.37 -2.24 3.42
N ILE A 34 -0.20 -2.48 2.24
CA ILE A 34 -1.63 -2.38 2.00
C ILE A 34 -2.10 -3.72 1.45
N SER A 35 -3.13 -4.30 2.05
CA SER A 35 -3.81 -5.47 1.49
C SER A 35 -5.04 -5.04 0.69
N THR A 36 -5.34 -5.76 -0.37
CA THR A 36 -6.51 -5.53 -1.22
C THR A 36 -7.15 -6.88 -1.54
N ASP A 37 -8.48 -6.89 -1.63
CA ASP A 37 -9.22 -8.04 -2.18
C ASP A 37 -9.26 -8.01 -3.73
N PHE A 38 -8.68 -6.98 -4.36
CA PHE A 38 -8.61 -6.76 -5.81
C PHE A 38 -7.14 -6.66 -6.32
N PRO A 39 -6.37 -7.77 -6.24
CA PRO A 39 -4.94 -7.76 -6.58
C PRO A 39 -4.67 -7.58 -8.08
N GLU A 40 -5.67 -7.80 -8.93
CA GLU A 40 -5.61 -7.65 -10.39
C GLU A 40 -6.98 -7.22 -10.94
N LEU A 41 -7.00 -6.74 -12.18
CA LEU A 41 -8.24 -6.39 -12.88
C LEU A 41 -9.04 -7.66 -13.19
N THR A 42 -10.37 -7.56 -13.13
CA THR A 42 -11.27 -8.68 -13.46
C THR A 42 -12.37 -8.22 -14.42
N ASP A 43 -13.13 -9.17 -14.98
CA ASP A 43 -14.29 -8.86 -15.82
C ASP A 43 -15.39 -8.09 -15.06
N ASP A 44 -15.42 -8.24 -13.73
CA ASP A 44 -16.42 -7.62 -12.85
C ASP A 44 -15.99 -6.23 -12.35
N TYR A 45 -14.68 -5.96 -12.25
CA TYR A 45 -14.15 -4.73 -11.66
C TYR A 45 -12.92 -4.19 -12.40
N ASP A 46 -13.00 -2.92 -12.81
CA ASP A 46 -11.86 -2.14 -13.32
C ASP A 46 -11.12 -1.42 -12.17
N TYR A 47 -10.93 -2.13 -11.06
CA TYR A 47 -10.28 -1.63 -9.86
C TYR A 47 -9.16 -2.58 -9.45
N THR A 48 -7.95 -2.03 -9.36
CA THR A 48 -6.80 -2.70 -8.76
C THR A 48 -5.95 -1.64 -8.06
N PHE A 49 -5.08 -2.07 -7.15
CA PHE A 49 -4.17 -1.17 -6.47
C PHE A 49 -2.79 -1.78 -6.29
N SER A 50 -1.77 -0.98 -6.60
CA SER A 50 -0.36 -1.29 -6.36
C SER A 50 0.28 -0.16 -5.57
N ILE A 51 1.20 -0.51 -4.66
CA ILE A 51 1.90 0.48 -3.85
C ILE A 51 2.93 1.22 -4.73
N PRO A 52 2.83 2.56 -4.89
CA PRO A 52 3.82 3.30 -5.66
C PRO A 52 5.15 3.37 -4.92
N GLY A 53 6.26 3.17 -5.63
CA GLY A 53 7.61 3.27 -5.07
C GLY A 53 8.05 2.06 -4.26
N GLY A 54 7.28 0.96 -4.26
CA GLY A 54 7.71 -0.33 -3.71
C GLY A 54 6.61 -1.38 -3.75
N THR A 55 6.94 -2.64 -3.99
CA THR A 55 5.97 -3.73 -4.12
C THR A 55 6.64 -5.03 -3.64
N PRO A 56 6.24 -5.59 -2.48
CA PRO A 56 4.98 -5.37 -1.79
C PRO A 56 4.97 -4.28 -0.70
N SER A 57 6.09 -3.59 -0.44
CA SER A 57 6.17 -2.65 0.69
C SER A 57 6.79 -1.31 0.32
N ARG A 58 6.61 -0.31 1.19
CA ARG A 58 7.33 0.97 1.09
C ARG A 58 7.70 1.54 2.46
N CYS A 59 8.55 2.55 2.46
CA CYS A 59 8.86 3.34 3.65
C CYS A 59 7.66 4.14 4.15
N ASN A 60 7.55 4.28 5.47
CA ASN A 60 6.56 5.14 6.11
C ASN A 60 6.96 6.63 5.90
N PRO A 61 6.17 7.43 5.15
CA PRO A 61 6.52 8.82 4.84
C PRO A 61 6.52 9.78 6.04
N ILE A 62 6.02 9.37 7.20
CA ILE A 62 5.94 10.20 8.41
C ILE A 62 7.14 9.96 9.33
N HIS A 63 7.62 8.70 9.40
CA HIS A 63 8.58 8.29 10.43
C HIS A 63 9.86 7.67 9.88
N ALA A 64 9.91 7.29 8.60
CA ALA A 64 11.13 6.74 8.01
C ALA A 64 12.17 7.84 7.76
N PRO A 65 13.48 7.51 7.82
CA PRO A 65 14.54 8.39 7.34
C PRO A 65 14.34 8.78 5.87
N ASN A 66 14.88 9.93 5.46
CA ASN A 66 14.73 10.43 4.09
C ASN A 66 15.42 9.52 3.06
N GLU A 67 16.45 8.79 3.48
CA GLU A 67 17.20 7.82 2.69
C GLU A 67 16.55 6.44 2.62
N CYS A 68 15.44 6.22 3.34
CA CYS A 68 14.76 4.94 3.35
C CYS A 68 14.26 4.57 1.95
N THR A 69 14.53 3.34 1.54
CA THR A 69 14.04 2.75 0.31
C THR A 69 13.14 1.55 0.61
N ALA A 70 12.28 1.17 -0.35
CA ALA A 70 11.51 -0.07 -0.23
C ALA A 70 12.42 -1.30 -0.03
N TYR A 71 13.64 -1.29 -0.59
CA TYR A 71 14.63 -2.35 -0.41
C TYR A 71 14.98 -2.57 1.06
N ASP A 72 15.20 -1.50 1.83
CA ASP A 72 15.55 -1.56 3.25
C ASP A 72 14.43 -2.20 4.09
N VAL A 73 13.18 -1.96 3.69
CA VAL A 73 11.98 -2.55 4.33
C VAL A 73 11.86 -4.04 4.00
N GLU A 74 12.23 -4.45 2.79
CA GLU A 74 12.03 -5.81 2.27
C GLU A 74 13.17 -6.77 2.62
N HIS A 75 14.41 -6.27 2.69
CA HIS A 75 15.60 -7.11 2.83
C HIS A 75 16.37 -6.84 4.14
N GLY A 76 15.98 -5.80 4.88
CA GLY A 76 16.75 -5.29 6.01
C GLY A 76 18.04 -4.61 5.53
N VAL A 77 18.60 -3.74 6.37
CA VAL A 77 19.95 -3.21 6.14
C VAL A 77 20.97 -4.29 6.48
N SER A 78 21.85 -4.63 5.54
CA SER A 78 23.04 -5.43 5.83
C SER A 78 23.97 -4.64 6.76
N GLU A 79 24.30 -5.22 7.91
CA GLU A 79 25.27 -4.68 8.88
C GLU A 79 26.68 -4.52 8.28
#